data_AF-A0A4V3J8J3-F1
#
_entry.id   AF-A0A4V3J8J3-F1
#
_cell.length_a   1.000
_cell.length_b   1.000
_cell.length_c   1.000
_cell.angle_alpha   90.00
_cell.angle_beta   90.00
_cell.angle_gamma   90.00
#
_symmetry.space_group_name_H-M   'P 1'
#
loop_
_entity.id
_entity.type
_entity.pdbx_description
1 polymer ?
#
loop_
_entity_poly.entity_id
_entity_poly.type
_entity_poly.pdbx_seq_one_letter_code
_entity_poly.pdbx_strand_id
1 'polypeptide(L)'
;MTWREPTHRTVDGETIDGAWCHVWRRGPWDDRYFLEDLIVFADGAVKCEEWTDLPGLEKLLASGGIAVTQPGAAEVPAPPSKWAARYGEPLTPQGFLLEAADKVEELSGRPTAAQRCQEAIRRFRQDPGEPNRTMLREAYLAVPPHLRVFVLGDMDHQDRPLRILLTEVGEAVDGDGPVATPDMHQQALDYFHRLEQAVARAQEQREERYADDPTEAGQAAFSSLETVYPQGWPEVLGPFVLRNEYPVPVVFAGETYPSVLHAYWALSAADPRDHDRIRDAPSVREARETGARVERRADWPAARPAVMDGLLDAKFTQHPELAEILLATGDSVISYTGLSDSPFWRDAGDGRGRNWVGRLLELTRSRLVARRAFPQ
;
A
#
# COMPACT_ATOMS: atom_id res chain seq x y z
N MET A 1 9.59 -11.51 -17.61
CA MET A 1 8.15 -11.54 -17.28
C MET A 1 7.88 -10.57 -16.15
N THR A 2 6.63 -10.22 -15.90
CA THR A 2 6.27 -9.28 -14.82
C THR A 2 5.02 -9.82 -14.12
N TRP A 3 5.13 -10.02 -12.80
CA TRP A 3 4.00 -10.39 -11.96
C TRP A 3 3.02 -9.23 -11.83
N ARG A 4 1.73 -9.56 -11.80
CA ARG A 4 0.62 -8.63 -11.64
C ARG A 4 -0.15 -9.00 -10.38
N GLU A 5 -0.46 -7.97 -9.61
CA GLU A 5 -1.20 -8.04 -8.34
C GLU A 5 -2.26 -6.92 -8.36
N PRO A 6 -3.39 -7.09 -7.64
CA PRO A 6 -3.75 -8.24 -6.81
C PRO A 6 -4.56 -9.31 -7.55
N THR A 7 -4.43 -10.57 -7.13
CA THR A 7 -5.44 -11.62 -7.34
C THR A 7 -5.60 -12.42 -6.04
N HIS A 8 -6.68 -13.18 -5.88
CA HIS A 8 -6.93 -13.97 -4.67
C HIS A 8 -7.79 -15.19 -4.96
N ARG A 9 -7.79 -16.14 -4.04
CA ARG A 9 -8.75 -17.26 -3.99
C ARG A 9 -9.33 -17.40 -2.58
N THR A 10 -10.49 -18.04 -2.46
CA THR A 10 -11.09 -18.34 -1.16
C THR A 10 -10.99 -19.83 -0.87
N VAL A 11 -10.43 -20.18 0.28
CA VAL A 11 -10.34 -21.56 0.78
C VAL A 11 -10.87 -21.55 2.21
N ASP A 12 -11.89 -22.37 2.50
CA ASP A 12 -12.53 -22.48 3.82
C ASP A 12 -13.00 -21.14 4.43
N GLY A 13 -13.34 -20.17 3.59
CA GLY A 13 -13.78 -18.83 4.01
C GLY A 13 -12.65 -17.82 4.25
N GLU A 14 -11.40 -18.25 4.14
CA GLU A 14 -10.21 -17.38 4.20
C GLU A 14 -9.80 -16.92 2.80
N THR A 15 -9.35 -15.67 2.70
CA THR A 15 -8.82 -15.11 1.45
C THR A 15 -7.32 -15.39 1.38
N ILE A 16 -6.90 -16.07 0.32
CA ILE A 16 -5.50 -16.38 0.03
C ILE A 16 -5.05 -15.48 -1.11
N ASP A 17 -4.07 -14.63 -0.82
CA ASP A 17 -3.49 -13.71 -1.80
C ASP A 17 -2.73 -14.48 -2.89
N GLY A 18 -2.77 -13.92 -4.09
CA GLY A 18 -2.11 -14.47 -5.25
C GLY A 18 -1.55 -13.40 -6.17
N ALA A 19 -0.67 -13.84 -7.06
CA ALA A 19 -0.11 -13.04 -8.14
C ALA A 19 -0.15 -13.86 -9.43
N TRP A 20 -0.22 -13.18 -10.57
CA TRP A 20 -0.24 -13.86 -11.86
C TRP A 20 0.75 -13.26 -12.86
N CYS A 21 1.20 -14.08 -13.80
CA CYS A 21 2.02 -13.67 -14.93
C CYS A 21 1.66 -14.47 -16.18
N HIS A 22 2.14 -14.04 -17.35
CA HIS A 22 1.90 -14.77 -18.60
C HIS A 22 3.00 -15.79 -18.88
N VAL A 23 2.58 -16.97 -19.32
CA VAL A 23 3.45 -18.05 -19.82
C VAL A 23 2.95 -18.57 -21.16
N TRP A 24 3.78 -19.34 -21.86
CA TRP A 24 3.38 -20.00 -23.11
C TRP A 24 3.06 -21.46 -22.80
N ARG A 25 1.79 -21.84 -22.85
CA ARG A 25 1.35 -23.22 -22.61
C ARG A 25 1.23 -23.98 -23.92
N ARG A 26 1.75 -25.20 -23.97
CA ARG A 26 1.58 -26.10 -25.12
C ARG A 26 0.16 -26.66 -25.17
N GLY A 27 -0.43 -26.65 -26.36
CA GLY A 27 -1.75 -27.24 -26.61
C GLY A 27 -1.75 -28.76 -26.39
N PRO A 28 -2.90 -29.35 -25.98
CA PRO A 28 -2.99 -30.79 -25.71
C PRO A 28 -3.01 -31.66 -26.97
N TRP A 29 -3.37 -31.10 -28.14
CA TRP A 29 -3.53 -31.85 -29.40
C TRP A 29 -2.67 -31.33 -30.56
N ASP A 30 -2.02 -30.18 -30.39
CA ASP A 30 -1.09 -29.62 -31.35
C ASP A 30 0.14 -29.06 -30.62
N ASP A 31 1.32 -29.13 -31.25
CA ASP A 31 2.56 -28.55 -30.69
C ASP A 31 2.56 -27.01 -30.74
N ARG A 32 1.39 -26.39 -30.84
CA ARG A 32 1.24 -24.94 -30.79
C ARG A 32 1.23 -24.48 -29.34
N TYR A 33 1.71 -23.27 -29.13
CA TYR A 33 1.72 -22.65 -27.83
C TYR A 33 0.79 -21.44 -27.81
N PHE A 34 0.11 -21.29 -26.68
CA PHE A 34 -0.85 -20.22 -26.43
C PHE A 34 -0.38 -19.42 -25.22
N LEU A 35 -0.62 -18.11 -25.26
CA LEU A 35 -0.38 -17.26 -24.09
C LEU A 35 -1.46 -17.59 -23.05
N GLU A 36 -1.04 -17.93 -21.83
CA GLU A 36 -1.90 -18.33 -20.74
C GLU A 36 -1.48 -17.62 -19.44
N ASP A 37 -2.44 -17.42 -18.54
CA ASP A 37 -2.17 -16.88 -17.22
C ASP A 37 -1.74 -18.00 -16.26
N LEU A 38 -0.53 -17.84 -15.71
CA LEU A 38 -0.06 -18.63 -14.59
C LEU A 38 -0.25 -17.83 -13.31
N ILE A 39 -0.96 -18.42 -12.36
CA ILE A 39 -1.27 -17.82 -11.07
C ILE A 39 -0.59 -18.62 -9.97
N VAL A 40 0.06 -17.94 -9.03
CA VAL A 40 0.61 -18.52 -7.80
C VAL A 40 -0.10 -17.91 -6.59
N PHE A 41 -0.27 -18.69 -5.53
CA PHE A 41 -0.95 -18.29 -4.30
C PHE A 41 -0.04 -18.42 -3.08
N ALA A 42 -0.35 -17.67 -2.02
CA ALA A 42 0.42 -17.67 -0.76
C ALA A 42 0.55 -19.04 -0.09
N ASP A 43 -0.36 -19.98 -0.38
CA ASP A 43 -0.33 -21.36 0.12
C ASP A 43 0.43 -22.35 -0.80
N GLY A 44 1.08 -21.85 -1.85
CA GLY A 44 1.87 -22.65 -2.78
C GLY A 44 1.06 -23.33 -3.88
N ALA A 45 -0.25 -23.12 -3.94
CA ALA A 45 -1.03 -23.55 -5.09
C ALA A 45 -0.65 -22.76 -6.34
N VAL A 46 -0.66 -23.45 -7.47
CA VAL A 46 -0.39 -22.88 -8.79
C VAL A 46 -1.56 -23.23 -9.70
N LYS A 47 -1.98 -22.29 -10.55
CA LYS A 47 -3.01 -22.52 -11.57
C LYS A 47 -2.49 -22.07 -12.93
N CYS A 48 -2.55 -22.97 -13.90
CA CYS A 48 -2.30 -22.67 -15.31
C CYS A 48 -3.22 -23.59 -16.12
N GLU A 49 -4.42 -23.08 -16.46
CA GLU A 49 -5.59 -23.87 -16.89
C GLU A 49 -6.08 -24.85 -15.80
N GLU A 50 -5.26 -25.85 -15.47
CA GLU A 50 -5.47 -26.82 -14.39
C GLU A 50 -4.75 -26.40 -13.09
N TRP A 51 -5.19 -26.97 -11.97
CA TRP A 51 -4.58 -26.77 -10.67
C TRP A 51 -3.38 -27.68 -10.46
N THR A 52 -2.32 -27.13 -9.90
CA THR A 52 -1.08 -27.84 -9.58
C THR A 52 -0.36 -27.17 -8.39
N ASP A 53 0.87 -27.58 -8.12
CA ASP A 53 1.77 -27.02 -7.11
C ASP A 53 3.14 -26.70 -7.73
N LEU A 54 4.10 -26.19 -6.94
CA LEU A 54 5.46 -25.89 -7.44
C LEU A 54 6.16 -27.13 -8.05
N PRO A 55 6.13 -28.33 -7.43
CA PRO A 55 6.64 -29.55 -8.09
C PRO A 55 5.94 -29.91 -9.41
N GLY A 56 4.64 -29.66 -9.51
CA GLY A 56 3.89 -29.86 -10.75
C GLY A 56 4.26 -28.84 -11.83
N LEU A 57 4.47 -27.57 -11.44
CA LEU A 57 5.01 -26.54 -12.31
C LEU A 57 6.40 -26.91 -12.83
N GLU A 58 7.28 -27.44 -11.99
CA GLU A 58 8.60 -27.95 -12.39
C GLU A 58 8.47 -29.03 -13.48
N LYS A 59 7.55 -29.99 -13.33
CA LYS A 59 7.30 -31.02 -14.34
C LYS A 59 6.76 -30.43 -15.65
N LEU A 60 5.87 -29.44 -15.57
CA LEU A 60 5.32 -28.76 -16.76
C LEU A 60 6.40 -27.99 -17.51
N LEU A 61 7.31 -27.32 -16.80
CA LEU A 61 8.47 -26.64 -17.36
C LEU A 61 9.46 -27.63 -18.00
N ALA A 62 9.80 -28.72 -17.29
CA ALA A 62 10.74 -29.73 -17.77
C ALA A 62 10.23 -30.51 -18.98
N SER A 63 8.92 -30.74 -19.06
CA SER A 63 8.27 -31.44 -20.19
C SER A 63 7.97 -30.54 -21.40
N GLY A 64 8.22 -29.22 -21.30
CA GLY A 64 7.81 -28.25 -22.30
C GLY A 64 6.29 -28.06 -22.39
N GLY A 65 5.53 -28.50 -21.38
CA GLY A 65 4.11 -28.16 -21.25
C GLY A 65 3.91 -26.65 -21.03
N ILE A 66 4.88 -25.99 -20.40
CA ILE A 66 4.96 -24.53 -20.26
C ILE A 66 6.34 -24.05 -20.71
N ALA A 67 6.38 -22.97 -21.47
CA ALA A 67 7.58 -22.26 -21.87
C ALA A 67 7.57 -20.81 -21.33
N VAL A 68 8.75 -20.35 -20.93
CA VAL A 68 8.98 -19.04 -20.29
C VAL A 68 9.37 -17.95 -21.29
N THR A 69 9.60 -18.33 -22.53
CA THR A 69 9.88 -17.44 -23.66
C THR A 69 9.01 -17.88 -24.82
N GLN A 70 8.75 -16.96 -25.75
CA GLN A 70 7.94 -17.28 -26.92
C GLN A 70 8.60 -18.41 -27.73
N PRO A 71 7.88 -19.52 -27.99
CA PRO A 71 8.41 -20.62 -28.80
C PRO A 71 8.72 -20.16 -30.22
N GLY A 72 9.89 -20.54 -30.73
CA GLY A 72 10.39 -20.10 -32.04
C GLY A 72 10.90 -18.65 -32.08
N ALA A 73 10.93 -17.93 -30.95
CA ALA A 73 11.69 -16.69 -30.87
C ALA A 73 13.17 -16.96 -31.13
N ALA A 74 13.84 -16.01 -31.80
CA ALA A 74 15.29 -16.10 -31.99
C ALA A 74 15.97 -16.22 -30.62
N GLU A 75 16.83 -17.22 -30.45
CA GLU A 75 17.69 -17.29 -29.28
C GLU A 75 18.51 -16.02 -29.21
N VAL A 76 18.42 -15.31 -28.08
CA VAL A 76 19.33 -14.22 -27.80
C VAL A 76 20.71 -14.86 -27.65
N PRO A 77 21.70 -14.54 -28.51
CA PRO A 77 23.00 -15.14 -28.40
C PRO A 77 23.56 -14.87 -27.01
N ALA A 78 24.10 -15.90 -26.38
CA ALA A 78 24.75 -15.76 -25.08
C ALA A 78 25.83 -14.66 -25.18
N PRO A 79 26.00 -13.84 -24.13
CA PRO A 79 27.09 -12.89 -24.12
C PRO A 79 28.41 -13.63 -24.35
N PRO A 80 29.38 -13.01 -25.05
CA PRO A 80 30.70 -13.60 -25.23
C PRO A 80 31.42 -13.79 -23.89
N SER A 81 31.00 -13.07 -22.84
CA SER A 81 31.44 -13.30 -21.47
C SER A 81 30.34 -13.01 -20.46
N LYS A 82 30.14 -13.93 -19.51
CA LYS A 82 29.24 -13.78 -18.35
C LYS A 82 29.74 -12.68 -17.42
N TRP A 83 31.04 -12.65 -17.16
CA TRP A 83 31.65 -11.58 -16.38
C TRP A 83 31.52 -10.20 -17.03
N ALA A 84 31.69 -10.10 -18.36
CA ALA A 84 31.61 -8.82 -19.07
C ALA A 84 30.17 -8.32 -19.23
N ALA A 85 29.17 -9.21 -19.15
CA ALA A 85 27.76 -8.84 -19.26
C ALA A 85 27.36 -7.85 -18.17
N ARG A 86 26.48 -6.92 -18.54
CA ARG A 86 25.87 -5.89 -17.66
C ARG A 86 24.36 -6.07 -17.53
N TYR A 87 23.82 -7.17 -18.04
CA TYR A 87 22.42 -7.54 -17.94
C TYR A 87 22.29 -8.87 -17.19
N GLY A 88 21.11 -9.13 -16.64
CA GLY A 88 20.81 -10.38 -15.94
C GLY A 88 21.04 -11.61 -16.82
N GLU A 89 21.31 -12.76 -16.19
CA GLU A 89 21.32 -14.03 -16.91
C GLU A 89 19.98 -14.23 -17.64
N PRO A 90 19.95 -14.93 -18.80
CA PRO A 90 18.68 -15.21 -19.48
C PRO A 90 17.69 -15.94 -18.57
N LEU A 91 16.41 -15.61 -18.70
CA LEU A 91 15.35 -16.32 -17.98
C LEU A 91 15.28 -17.77 -18.47
N THR A 92 15.61 -18.71 -17.60
CA THR A 92 15.51 -20.16 -17.86
C THR A 92 14.28 -20.74 -17.18
N PRO A 93 13.80 -21.95 -17.56
CA PRO A 93 12.73 -22.63 -16.84
C PRO A 93 13.05 -22.81 -15.34
N GLN A 94 14.28 -23.16 -15.00
CA GLN A 94 14.72 -23.26 -13.60
C GLN A 94 14.70 -21.89 -12.90
N GLY A 95 15.18 -20.84 -13.56
CA GLY A 95 15.15 -19.48 -13.01
C GLY A 95 13.72 -18.99 -12.76
N PHE A 96 12.80 -19.30 -13.66
CA PHE A 96 11.38 -19.00 -13.49
C PHE A 96 10.74 -19.79 -12.35
N LEU A 97 11.07 -21.07 -12.18
CA LEU A 97 10.59 -21.88 -11.04
C LEU A 97 11.02 -21.26 -9.70
N LEU A 98 12.29 -20.83 -9.61
CA LEU A 98 12.79 -20.13 -8.42
C LEU A 98 12.06 -18.80 -8.21
N GLU A 99 11.81 -18.03 -9.27
CA GLU A 99 11.05 -16.78 -9.19
C GLU A 99 9.60 -17.01 -8.73
N ALA A 100 8.94 -18.06 -9.24
CA ALA A 100 7.58 -18.43 -8.82
C ALA A 100 7.55 -18.87 -7.35
N ALA A 101 8.53 -19.67 -6.91
CA ALA A 101 8.67 -20.05 -5.52
C ALA A 101 8.93 -18.83 -4.62
N ASP A 102 9.73 -17.88 -5.08
CA ASP A 102 10.02 -16.65 -4.34
C ASP A 102 8.79 -15.76 -4.21
N LYS A 103 7.96 -15.70 -5.26
CA LYS A 103 6.68 -14.99 -5.23
C LYS A 103 5.69 -15.64 -4.25
N VAL A 104 5.69 -16.97 -4.11
CA VAL A 104 4.91 -17.65 -3.05
C VAL A 104 5.38 -17.20 -1.67
N GLU A 105 6.70 -17.16 -1.40
CA GLU A 105 7.23 -16.69 -0.12
C GLU A 105 6.81 -15.25 0.18
N GLU A 106 6.89 -14.36 -0.80
CA GLU A 106 6.44 -12.97 -0.70
C GLU A 106 4.95 -12.87 -0.33
N LEU A 107 4.09 -13.61 -1.03
CA LEU A 107 2.65 -13.67 -0.77
C LEU A 107 2.33 -14.29 0.60
N SER A 108 3.15 -15.23 1.09
CA SER A 108 3.03 -15.77 2.45
C SER A 108 3.53 -14.82 3.54
N GLY A 109 4.08 -13.65 3.20
CA GLY A 109 4.74 -12.75 4.14
C GLY A 109 6.07 -13.30 4.70
N ARG A 110 6.68 -14.28 4.03
CA ARG A 110 7.98 -14.87 4.40
C ARG A 110 9.12 -14.20 3.62
N PRO A 111 10.36 -14.21 4.15
CA PRO A 111 11.48 -13.56 3.47
C PRO A 111 11.78 -14.20 2.12
N THR A 112 11.87 -13.40 1.05
CA THR A 112 12.29 -13.85 -0.28
C THR A 112 13.77 -14.29 -0.30
N ALA A 113 14.20 -14.97 -1.36
CA ALA A 113 15.59 -15.38 -1.58
C ALA A 113 16.52 -14.18 -1.63
N ALA A 114 16.10 -13.07 -2.26
CA ALA A 114 16.86 -11.82 -2.25
C ALA A 114 16.98 -11.24 -0.83
N GLN A 115 15.91 -11.26 -0.03
CA GLN A 115 15.94 -10.81 1.37
C GLN A 115 16.81 -11.71 2.25
N ARG A 116 16.75 -13.03 2.06
CA ARG A 116 17.62 -14.01 2.74
C ARG A 116 19.09 -13.81 2.34
N CYS A 117 19.36 -13.52 1.07
CA CYS A 117 20.72 -13.18 0.60
C CYS A 117 21.22 -11.90 1.27
N GLN A 118 20.38 -10.85 1.38
CA GLN A 118 20.73 -9.61 2.09
C GLN A 118 21.04 -9.84 3.57
N GLU A 119 20.26 -10.69 4.24
CA GLU A 119 20.55 -11.11 5.62
C GLU A 119 21.86 -11.89 5.73
N ALA A 120 22.15 -12.79 4.78
CA ALA A 120 23.41 -13.51 4.75
C ALA A 120 24.62 -12.58 4.51
N ILE A 121 24.46 -11.54 3.69
CA ILE A 121 25.47 -10.49 3.50
C ILE A 121 25.75 -9.79 4.82
N ARG A 122 24.69 -9.42 5.56
CA ARG A 122 24.81 -8.79 6.87
C ARG A 122 25.58 -9.67 7.86
N ARG A 123 25.25 -10.96 7.95
CA ARG A 123 25.94 -11.91 8.84
C ARG A 123 27.40 -12.09 8.47
N PHE A 124 27.70 -12.30 7.19
CA PHE A 124 29.08 -12.42 6.72
C PHE A 124 29.90 -11.16 7.03
N ARG A 125 29.30 -9.97 6.92
CA ARG A 125 30.00 -8.72 7.27
C ARG A 125 30.29 -8.58 8.76
N GLN A 126 29.46 -9.13 9.62
CA GLN A 126 29.67 -9.13 11.07
C GLN A 126 30.77 -10.11 11.48
N ASP A 127 30.85 -11.26 10.81
CA ASP A 127 31.85 -12.30 11.04
C ASP A 127 32.25 -12.95 9.70
N PRO A 128 33.32 -12.46 9.04
CA PRO A 128 33.71 -12.88 7.69
C PRO A 128 34.39 -14.26 7.61
N GLY A 129 34.00 -15.19 8.49
CA GLY A 129 34.49 -16.56 8.49
C GLY A 129 33.93 -17.43 7.36
N GLU A 130 34.64 -18.52 7.06
CA GLU A 130 34.26 -19.50 6.05
C GLU A 130 32.83 -20.08 6.20
N PRO A 131 32.33 -20.35 7.43
CA PRO A 131 30.94 -20.79 7.60
C PRO A 131 29.94 -19.76 7.08
N ASN A 132 30.13 -18.48 7.38
CA ASN A 132 29.22 -17.42 6.91
C ASN A 132 29.41 -17.15 5.41
N ARG A 133 30.62 -17.33 4.86
CA ARG A 133 30.87 -17.26 3.42
C ARG A 133 30.10 -18.35 2.66
N THR A 134 30.08 -19.57 3.21
CA THR A 134 29.32 -20.69 2.66
C THR A 134 27.81 -20.42 2.72
N MET A 135 27.30 -19.94 3.86
CA MET A 135 25.89 -19.57 3.98
C MET A 135 25.49 -18.45 3.00
N LEU A 136 26.35 -17.44 2.82
CA LEU A 136 26.15 -16.39 1.83
C LEU A 136 26.14 -16.95 0.41
N ARG A 137 27.03 -17.89 0.10
CA ARG A 137 27.07 -18.55 -1.21
C ARG A 137 25.76 -19.28 -1.49
N GLU A 138 25.27 -20.06 -0.54
CA GLU A 138 24.00 -20.79 -0.66
C GLU A 138 22.83 -19.83 -0.85
N ALA A 139 22.74 -18.77 -0.04
CA ALA A 139 21.68 -17.77 -0.14
C ALA A 139 21.71 -17.02 -1.47
N TYR A 140 22.90 -16.65 -1.97
CA TYR A 140 23.07 -16.01 -3.28
C TYR A 140 22.66 -16.94 -4.44
N LEU A 141 23.03 -18.21 -4.37
CA LEU A 141 22.65 -19.19 -5.40
C LEU A 141 21.15 -19.50 -5.41
N ALA A 142 20.47 -19.35 -4.27
CA ALA A 142 19.01 -19.48 -4.18
C ALA A 142 18.25 -18.33 -4.87
N VAL A 143 18.88 -17.16 -5.06
CA VAL A 143 18.28 -16.06 -5.83
C VAL A 143 18.15 -16.48 -7.30
N PRO A 144 16.99 -16.25 -7.96
CA PRO A 144 16.82 -16.55 -9.37
C PRO A 144 17.95 -15.94 -10.22
N PRO A 145 18.61 -16.70 -11.12
CA PRO A 145 19.82 -16.25 -11.82
C PRO A 145 19.66 -14.91 -12.57
N HIS A 146 18.52 -14.71 -13.22
CA HIS A 146 18.21 -13.48 -13.96
C HIS A 146 17.94 -12.26 -13.06
N LEU A 147 17.77 -12.49 -11.75
CA LEU A 147 17.55 -11.43 -10.75
C LEU A 147 18.78 -11.14 -9.88
N ARG A 148 19.82 -12.00 -9.88
CA ARG A 148 21.01 -11.84 -9.03
C ARG A 148 21.71 -10.50 -9.22
N VAL A 149 21.75 -9.98 -10.45
CA VAL A 149 22.38 -8.68 -10.76
C VAL A 149 21.77 -7.51 -10.00
N PHE A 150 20.51 -7.65 -9.56
CA PHE A 150 19.78 -6.64 -8.80
C PHE A 150 19.89 -6.83 -7.29
N VAL A 151 20.49 -7.93 -6.82
CA VAL A 151 20.44 -8.31 -5.40
C VAL A 151 21.03 -7.23 -4.51
N LEU A 152 22.09 -6.54 -4.93
CA LEU A 152 22.73 -5.46 -4.17
C LEU A 152 22.05 -4.09 -4.35
N GLY A 153 21.15 -3.93 -5.32
CA GLY A 153 20.53 -2.65 -5.65
C GLY A 153 21.47 -1.59 -6.23
N ASP A 154 22.74 -1.91 -6.48
CA ASP A 154 23.74 -1.06 -7.12
C ASP A 154 23.85 -1.45 -8.60
N MET A 155 23.45 -0.56 -9.52
CA MET A 155 23.51 -0.85 -10.96
C MET A 155 24.89 -0.61 -11.60
N ASP A 156 25.79 0.10 -10.91
CA ASP A 156 27.16 0.34 -11.37
C ASP A 156 28.04 -0.89 -11.12
N HIS A 157 27.89 -1.52 -9.94
CA HIS A 157 28.66 -2.69 -9.54
C HIS A 157 27.88 -4.02 -9.65
N GLN A 158 26.54 -3.98 -9.65
CA GLN A 158 25.66 -5.15 -9.69
C GLN A 158 26.00 -6.15 -8.58
N ASP A 159 25.94 -7.44 -8.85
CA ASP A 159 26.33 -8.52 -7.94
C ASP A 159 27.83 -8.88 -8.02
N ARG A 160 28.63 -8.16 -8.80
CA ARG A 160 30.05 -8.48 -9.01
C ARG A 160 30.87 -8.55 -7.71
N PRO A 161 30.69 -7.63 -6.73
CA PRO A 161 31.39 -7.76 -5.45
C PRO A 161 31.08 -9.09 -4.74
N LEU A 162 29.85 -9.59 -4.81
CA LEU A 162 29.49 -10.91 -4.28
C LEU A 162 30.16 -12.03 -5.07
N ARG A 163 30.11 -11.97 -6.40
CA ARG A 163 30.71 -13.03 -7.25
C ARG A 163 32.20 -13.18 -7.00
N ILE A 164 32.93 -12.07 -6.86
CA ILE A 164 34.34 -12.04 -6.47
C ILE A 164 34.53 -12.70 -5.11
N LEU A 165 33.80 -12.21 -4.10
CA LEU A 165 33.94 -12.66 -2.71
C LEU A 165 33.64 -14.16 -2.52
N LEU A 166 32.66 -14.66 -3.27
CA LEU A 166 32.22 -16.05 -3.22
C LEU A 166 33.11 -16.99 -4.04
N THR A 167 33.93 -16.47 -4.95
CA THR A 167 34.88 -17.28 -5.75
C THR A 167 36.14 -17.56 -4.93
N GLU A 168 36.65 -18.79 -5.00
CA GLU A 168 37.90 -19.13 -4.32
C GLU A 168 39.09 -18.39 -4.93
N VAL A 169 40.02 -17.96 -4.07
CA VAL A 169 41.25 -17.31 -4.54
C VAL A 169 42.03 -18.27 -5.43
N GLY A 170 42.41 -17.81 -6.61
CA GLY A 170 43.07 -18.62 -7.65
C GLY A 170 42.12 -19.21 -8.70
N GLU A 171 40.80 -19.11 -8.51
CA GLU A 171 39.80 -19.52 -9.51
C GLU A 171 39.30 -18.33 -10.33
N ALA A 172 38.88 -18.58 -11.56
CA ALA A 172 38.24 -17.57 -12.41
C ALA A 172 36.82 -17.27 -11.91
N VAL A 173 36.52 -15.99 -11.64
CA VAL A 173 35.18 -15.53 -11.26
C VAL A 173 34.20 -15.84 -12.40
N ASP A 174 33.07 -16.48 -12.10
CA ASP A 174 32.08 -16.97 -13.09
C ASP A 174 32.64 -17.91 -14.18
N GLY A 175 33.86 -18.43 -14.02
CA GLY A 175 34.54 -19.31 -14.96
C GLY A 175 35.20 -18.61 -16.15
N ASP A 176 34.84 -17.37 -16.46
CA ASP A 176 35.37 -16.59 -17.61
C ASP A 176 35.83 -15.17 -17.26
N GLY A 177 35.69 -14.79 -15.98
CA GLY A 177 36.16 -13.53 -15.43
C GLY A 177 37.63 -13.54 -15.00
N PRO A 178 38.08 -12.47 -14.33
CA PRO A 178 39.41 -12.42 -13.74
C PRO A 178 39.59 -13.52 -12.69
N VAL A 179 40.84 -13.99 -12.52
CA VAL A 179 41.21 -14.87 -11.42
C VAL A 179 41.05 -14.11 -10.11
N ALA A 180 40.25 -14.64 -9.18
CA ALA A 180 40.05 -14.05 -7.87
C ALA A 180 41.38 -13.98 -7.12
N THR A 181 41.75 -12.79 -6.65
CA THR A 181 42.95 -12.55 -5.86
C THR A 181 42.58 -12.10 -4.45
N PRO A 182 43.49 -12.21 -3.46
CA PRO A 182 43.27 -11.66 -2.13
C PRO A 182 42.93 -10.15 -2.17
N ASP A 183 43.57 -9.40 -3.07
CA ASP A 183 43.30 -7.97 -3.25
C ASP A 183 41.88 -7.71 -3.75
N MET A 184 41.38 -8.54 -4.69
CA MET A 184 40.00 -8.44 -5.16
C MET A 184 38.99 -8.78 -4.06
N HIS A 185 39.28 -9.78 -3.23
CA HIS A 185 38.47 -10.10 -2.04
C HIS A 185 38.43 -8.90 -1.08
N GLN A 186 39.58 -8.29 -0.80
CA GLN A 186 39.65 -7.09 0.06
C GLN A 186 38.83 -5.93 -0.52
N GLN A 187 38.92 -5.68 -1.84
CA GLN A 187 38.12 -4.63 -2.50
C GLN A 187 36.62 -4.89 -2.40
N ALA A 188 36.19 -6.16 -2.49
CA ALA A 188 34.79 -6.53 -2.29
C ALA A 188 34.34 -6.27 -0.84
N LEU A 189 35.17 -6.58 0.16
CA LEU A 189 34.90 -6.25 1.56
C LEU A 189 34.80 -4.73 1.78
N ASP A 190 35.73 -3.95 1.21
CA ASP A 190 35.73 -2.48 1.31
C ASP A 190 34.48 -1.86 0.64
N TYR A 191 34.01 -2.45 -0.47
CA TYR A 191 32.73 -2.09 -1.09
C TYR A 191 31.58 -2.24 -0.10
N PHE A 192 31.46 -3.39 0.57
CA PHE A 192 30.38 -3.63 1.54
C PHE A 192 30.45 -2.71 2.75
N HIS A 193 31.66 -2.35 3.20
CA HIS A 193 31.84 -1.39 4.29
C HIS A 193 31.39 0.03 3.90
N ARG A 194 31.73 0.49 2.68
CA ARG A 194 31.27 1.80 2.17
C ARG A 194 29.75 1.85 2.01
N LEU A 195 29.15 0.77 1.51
CA LEU A 195 27.70 0.68 1.34
C LEU A 195 26.97 0.84 2.68
N GLU A 196 27.47 0.22 3.76
CA GLU A 196 26.90 0.38 5.10
C GLU A 196 26.98 1.82 5.61
N GLN A 197 28.14 2.46 5.48
CA GLN A 197 28.28 3.85 5.89
C GLN A 197 27.33 4.76 5.10
N ALA A 198 27.13 4.49 3.81
CA ALA A 198 26.19 5.23 2.97
C ALA A 198 24.74 5.01 3.39
N VAL A 199 24.35 3.76 3.67
CA VAL A 199 23.00 3.42 4.16
C VAL A 199 22.73 4.05 5.52
N ALA A 200 23.68 3.98 6.46
CA ALA A 200 23.56 4.60 7.78
C ALA A 200 23.37 6.12 7.66
N ARG A 201 24.22 6.80 6.87
CA ARG A 201 24.08 8.24 6.60
C ARG A 201 22.76 8.59 5.93
N ALA A 202 22.30 7.77 4.98
CA ALA A 202 21.01 8.00 4.30
C ALA A 202 19.84 7.82 5.28
N GLN A 203 19.94 6.86 6.20
CA GLN A 203 18.96 6.67 7.26
C GLN A 203 18.96 7.85 8.24
N GLU A 204 20.12 8.30 8.71
CA GLU A 204 20.25 9.51 9.55
C GLU A 204 19.65 10.74 8.86
N GLN A 205 19.98 10.98 7.58
CA GLN A 205 19.40 12.08 6.80
C GLN A 205 17.89 11.94 6.63
N ARG A 206 17.38 10.71 6.50
CA ARG A 206 15.94 10.45 6.41
C ARG A 206 15.28 10.77 7.76
N GLU A 207 15.83 10.28 8.86
CA GLU A 207 15.34 10.57 10.22
C GLU A 207 15.34 12.07 10.51
N GLU A 208 16.38 12.81 10.11
CA GLU A 208 16.42 14.27 10.22
C GLU A 208 15.36 14.95 9.34
N ARG A 209 15.24 14.52 8.08
CA ARG A 209 14.33 15.14 7.10
C ARG A 209 12.85 14.90 7.42
N TYR A 210 12.54 13.74 7.99
CA TYR A 210 11.20 13.27 8.32
C TYR A 210 11.01 13.15 9.83
N ALA A 211 11.67 14.01 10.61
CA ALA A 211 11.66 13.96 12.07
C ALA A 211 10.27 14.15 12.70
N ASP A 212 9.33 14.74 11.95
CA ASP A 212 7.94 14.99 12.36
C ASP A 212 6.95 14.00 11.72
N ASP A 213 7.44 13.03 10.94
CA ASP A 213 6.57 11.98 10.40
C ASP A 213 6.12 11.04 11.54
N PRO A 214 4.88 10.51 11.50
CA PRO A 214 4.42 9.54 12.47
C PRO A 214 5.34 8.30 12.51
N THR A 215 5.78 7.93 13.70
CA THR A 215 6.66 6.76 13.92
C THR A 215 5.87 5.47 14.17
N GLU A 216 4.62 5.58 14.61
CA GLU A 216 3.72 4.47 14.88
C GLU A 216 2.80 4.20 13.68
N ALA A 217 2.40 2.94 13.51
CA ALA A 217 1.36 2.60 12.54
C ALA A 217 0.03 3.24 12.99
N GLY A 218 -0.57 4.05 12.13
CA GLY A 218 -1.81 4.77 12.45
C GLY A 218 -2.95 3.83 12.86
N GLN A 219 -3.88 4.35 13.68
CA GLN A 219 -5.06 3.59 14.09
C GLN A 219 -5.95 3.21 12.91
N ALA A 220 -6.66 2.07 13.06
CA ALA A 220 -7.64 1.62 12.09
C ALA A 220 -8.70 2.71 11.85
N ALA A 221 -9.16 2.83 10.59
CA ALA A 221 -10.12 3.86 10.22
C ALA A 221 -11.41 3.75 11.07
N PHE A 222 -11.83 4.88 11.62
CA PHE A 222 -13.10 5.01 12.32
C PHE A 222 -14.22 5.26 11.30
N SER A 223 -15.16 4.32 11.18
CA SER A 223 -16.31 4.47 10.28
C SER A 223 -17.49 5.16 10.97
N SER A 224 -17.83 6.38 10.56
CA SER A 224 -19.05 7.07 10.97
C SER A 224 -20.22 6.67 10.06
N LEU A 225 -20.95 5.64 10.47
CA LEU A 225 -22.06 5.08 9.70
C LEU A 225 -23.30 5.97 9.75
N GLU A 226 -23.94 6.18 8.60
CA GLU A 226 -25.30 6.70 8.55
C GLU A 226 -26.24 5.69 9.20
N THR A 227 -26.82 6.06 10.34
CA THR A 227 -27.74 5.22 11.10
C THR A 227 -29.06 5.96 11.26
N VAL A 228 -30.15 5.31 10.88
CA VAL A 228 -31.50 5.83 11.12
C VAL A 228 -31.96 5.32 12.48
N TYR A 229 -32.46 6.23 13.32
CA TYR A 229 -33.03 5.93 14.63
C TYR A 229 -34.55 6.20 14.62
N PRO A 230 -35.39 5.21 14.25
CA PRO A 230 -36.83 5.42 14.08
C PRO A 230 -37.54 5.85 15.38
N GLN A 231 -37.02 5.42 16.53
CA GLN A 231 -37.54 5.75 17.86
C GLN A 231 -36.89 6.99 18.48
N GLY A 232 -36.10 7.74 17.71
CA GLY A 232 -35.32 8.87 18.21
C GLY A 232 -33.89 8.48 18.62
N TRP A 233 -33.05 9.48 18.80
CA TRP A 233 -31.62 9.29 19.10
C TRP A 233 -31.41 8.63 20.47
N PRO A 234 -30.38 7.79 20.64
CA PRO A 234 -30.07 7.19 21.93
C PRO A 234 -29.77 8.25 23.00
N GLU A 235 -30.21 7.99 24.24
CA GLU A 235 -29.92 8.87 25.40
C GLU A 235 -28.44 8.88 25.76
N VAL A 236 -27.78 7.71 25.66
CA VAL A 236 -26.35 7.58 25.91
C VAL A 236 -25.59 8.04 24.67
N LEU A 237 -24.82 9.11 24.81
CA LEU A 237 -24.01 9.65 23.73
C LEU A 237 -23.00 8.62 23.23
N GLY A 238 -22.83 8.58 21.91
CA GLY A 238 -21.91 7.68 21.24
C GLY A 238 -21.49 8.22 19.88
N PRO A 239 -20.84 7.43 19.03
CA PRO A 239 -20.21 7.96 17.82
C PRO A 239 -21.18 8.55 16.77
N PHE A 240 -22.48 8.25 16.91
CA PHE A 240 -23.54 8.86 16.11
C PHE A 240 -23.63 10.39 16.29
N VAL A 241 -23.07 10.95 17.36
CA VAL A 241 -23.02 12.42 17.56
C VAL A 241 -22.11 13.11 16.54
N LEU A 242 -21.22 12.37 15.86
CA LEU A 242 -20.37 12.91 14.78
C LEU A 242 -21.17 13.23 13.51
N ARG A 243 -22.41 12.75 13.42
CA ARG A 243 -23.31 13.00 12.28
C ARG A 243 -23.77 14.45 12.25
N ASN A 244 -23.85 15.04 11.05
CA ASN A 244 -24.36 16.40 10.84
C ASN A 244 -25.86 16.51 11.12
N GLU A 245 -26.55 15.38 11.09
CA GLU A 245 -27.99 15.24 11.36
C GLU A 245 -28.29 15.20 12.86
N TYR A 246 -27.28 14.99 13.73
CA TYR A 246 -27.48 14.91 15.17
C TYR A 246 -28.10 16.22 15.71
N PRO A 247 -29.25 16.18 16.40
CA PRO A 247 -30.02 17.37 16.78
C PRO A 247 -29.41 18.03 18.01
N VAL A 248 -28.53 18.99 17.77
CA VAL A 248 -27.93 19.81 18.83
C VAL A 248 -27.91 21.28 18.36
N PRO A 249 -28.35 22.24 19.19
CA PRO A 249 -28.34 23.65 18.82
C PRO A 249 -26.92 24.14 18.49
N VAL A 250 -26.74 24.75 17.32
CA VAL A 250 -25.45 25.33 16.91
C VAL A 250 -25.64 26.82 16.69
N VAL A 251 -24.89 27.64 17.43
CA VAL A 251 -24.84 29.09 17.20
C VAL A 251 -23.75 29.39 16.18
N PHE A 252 -24.12 29.97 15.04
CA PHE A 252 -23.19 30.31 13.97
C PHE A 252 -23.65 31.58 13.24
N ALA A 253 -22.69 32.47 12.92
CA ALA A 253 -22.98 33.75 12.26
C ALA A 253 -24.07 34.61 12.94
N GLY A 254 -24.21 34.49 14.27
CA GLY A 254 -25.18 35.25 15.07
C GLY A 254 -26.57 34.61 15.19
N GLU A 255 -26.78 33.43 14.58
CA GLU A 255 -28.05 32.71 14.61
C GLU A 255 -27.92 31.31 15.22
N THR A 256 -29.04 30.77 15.71
CA THR A 256 -29.10 29.42 16.30
C THR A 256 -29.83 28.47 15.36
N TYR A 257 -29.19 27.33 15.06
CA TYR A 257 -29.74 26.30 14.17
C TYR A 257 -29.98 24.99 14.94
N PRO A 258 -31.05 24.22 14.64
CA PRO A 258 -31.34 22.95 15.35
C PRO A 258 -30.30 21.84 15.14
N SER A 259 -29.53 21.90 14.04
CA SER A 259 -28.39 21.02 13.79
C SER A 259 -27.44 21.64 12.76
N VAL A 260 -26.27 21.03 12.58
CA VAL A 260 -25.31 21.41 11.51
C VAL A 260 -25.98 21.36 10.14
N LEU A 261 -26.80 20.34 9.86
CA LEU A 261 -27.45 20.22 8.56
C LEU A 261 -28.50 21.33 8.32
N HIS A 262 -29.22 21.78 9.35
CA HIS A 262 -30.12 22.94 9.22
C HIS A 262 -29.33 24.19 8.85
N ALA A 263 -28.24 24.46 9.58
CA ALA A 263 -27.37 25.60 9.31
C ALA A 263 -26.77 25.56 7.91
N TYR A 264 -26.23 24.41 7.50
CA TYR A 264 -25.59 24.24 6.20
C TYR A 264 -26.55 24.54 5.04
N TRP A 265 -27.78 24.00 5.10
CA TRP A 265 -28.76 24.25 4.04
C TRP A 265 -29.31 25.67 4.08
N ALA A 266 -29.55 26.23 5.28
CA ALA A 266 -30.03 27.60 5.43
C ALA A 266 -29.01 28.60 4.86
N LEU A 267 -27.75 28.50 5.26
CA LEU A 267 -26.65 29.35 4.79
C LEU A 267 -26.36 29.21 3.29
N SER A 268 -26.81 28.11 2.66
CA SER A 268 -26.68 27.91 1.22
C SER A 268 -27.67 28.73 0.40
N ALA A 269 -28.80 29.15 0.99
CA ALA A 269 -29.89 29.83 0.30
C ALA A 269 -29.51 31.27 -0.09
N ALA A 270 -29.92 31.70 -1.28
CA ALA A 270 -29.72 33.07 -1.75
C ALA A 270 -30.74 34.06 -1.15
N ASP A 271 -32.00 33.64 -0.96
CA ASP A 271 -33.07 34.45 -0.37
C ASP A 271 -33.11 34.27 1.17
N PRO A 272 -33.06 35.35 1.97
CA PRO A 272 -33.24 35.29 3.42
C PRO A 272 -34.53 34.59 3.89
N ARG A 273 -35.61 34.65 3.11
CA ARG A 273 -36.87 33.95 3.44
C ARG A 273 -36.73 32.45 3.33
N ASP A 274 -35.97 31.98 2.35
CA ASP A 274 -35.66 30.56 2.20
C ASP A 274 -34.68 30.11 3.28
N HIS A 275 -33.71 30.94 3.64
CA HIS A 275 -32.83 30.71 4.79
C HIS A 275 -33.65 30.45 6.07
N ASP A 276 -34.55 31.36 6.43
CA ASP A 276 -35.37 31.24 7.64
C ASP A 276 -36.26 29.99 7.60
N ARG A 277 -36.90 29.73 6.45
CA ARG A 277 -37.74 28.54 6.25
C ARG A 277 -36.96 27.22 6.42
N ILE A 278 -35.70 27.19 6.01
CA ILE A 278 -34.83 26.01 6.18
C ILE A 278 -34.33 25.88 7.62
N ARG A 279 -33.94 27.00 8.25
CA ARG A 279 -33.54 27.04 9.66
C ARG A 279 -34.65 26.51 10.57
N ASP A 280 -35.88 26.95 10.31
CA ASP A 280 -37.05 26.67 11.15
C ASP A 280 -37.79 25.38 10.74
N ALA A 281 -37.22 24.59 9.81
CA ALA A 281 -37.80 23.32 9.39
C ALA A 281 -37.91 22.34 10.58
N PRO A 282 -39.01 21.59 10.70
CA PRO A 282 -39.25 20.71 11.85
C PRO A 282 -38.38 19.45 11.85
N SER A 283 -37.68 19.15 10.75
CA SER A 283 -36.79 18.01 10.67
C SER A 283 -35.61 18.26 9.73
N VAL A 284 -34.50 17.58 10.01
CA VAL A 284 -33.30 17.56 9.17
C VAL A 284 -33.62 17.17 7.71
N ARG A 285 -34.53 16.20 7.53
CA ARG A 285 -34.99 15.77 6.21
C ARG A 285 -35.66 16.92 5.45
N GLU A 286 -36.54 17.66 6.11
CA GLU A 286 -37.27 18.77 5.50
C GLU A 286 -36.35 19.98 5.23
N ALA A 287 -35.44 20.30 6.14
CA ALA A 287 -34.41 21.32 5.95
C ALA A 287 -33.59 21.02 4.67
N ARG A 288 -33.18 19.75 4.53
CA ARG A 288 -32.43 19.27 3.36
C ARG A 288 -33.26 19.28 2.07
N GLU A 289 -34.48 18.74 2.09
CA GLU A 289 -35.35 18.70 0.91
C GLU A 289 -35.69 20.11 0.43
N THR A 290 -35.91 21.03 1.36
CA THR A 290 -36.15 22.44 1.06
C THR A 290 -34.90 23.10 0.52
N GLY A 291 -33.77 23.02 1.24
CA GLY A 291 -32.49 23.58 0.83
C GLY A 291 -31.96 23.02 -0.49
N ALA A 292 -32.37 21.80 -0.86
CA ALA A 292 -32.03 21.20 -2.14
C ALA A 292 -32.73 21.88 -3.34
N ARG A 293 -33.90 22.50 -3.11
CA ARG A 293 -34.79 23.04 -4.16
C ARG A 293 -34.71 24.56 -4.31
N VAL A 294 -34.23 25.28 -3.30
CA VAL A 294 -34.11 26.74 -3.34
C VAL A 294 -32.91 27.17 -4.18
N GLU A 295 -32.93 28.42 -4.63
CA GLU A 295 -31.78 29.02 -5.29
C GLU A 295 -30.63 29.17 -4.28
N ARG A 296 -29.46 28.66 -4.66
CA ARG A 296 -28.25 28.77 -3.84
C ARG A 296 -27.48 30.03 -4.16
N ARG A 297 -26.75 30.53 -3.17
CA ARG A 297 -25.79 31.62 -3.38
C ARG A 297 -24.80 31.26 -4.50
N ALA A 298 -24.44 32.25 -5.30
CA ALA A 298 -23.52 32.06 -6.43
C ALA A 298 -22.12 31.58 -6.00
N ASP A 299 -21.65 32.01 -4.83
CA ASP A 299 -20.35 31.65 -4.24
C ASP A 299 -20.36 30.31 -3.47
N TRP A 300 -21.52 29.66 -3.35
CA TRP A 300 -21.70 28.48 -2.50
C TRP A 300 -20.72 27.32 -2.80
N PRO A 301 -20.41 26.96 -4.06
CA PRO A 301 -19.47 25.87 -4.32
C PRO A 301 -18.08 26.07 -3.72
N ALA A 302 -17.62 27.32 -3.62
CA ALA A 302 -16.34 27.67 -3.01
C ALA A 302 -16.47 27.82 -1.49
N ALA A 303 -17.58 28.40 -1.01
CA ALA A 303 -17.80 28.66 0.42
C ALA A 303 -18.16 27.40 1.22
N ARG A 304 -18.84 26.41 0.62
CA ARG A 304 -19.42 25.27 1.33
C ARG A 304 -18.45 24.49 2.24
N PRO A 305 -17.16 24.24 1.90
CA PRO A 305 -16.25 23.54 2.81
C PRO A 305 -15.91 24.39 4.04
N ALA A 306 -15.70 25.70 3.87
CA ALA A 306 -15.40 26.62 4.96
C ALA A 306 -16.62 26.82 5.88
N VAL A 307 -17.84 26.86 5.31
CA VAL A 307 -19.07 26.89 6.11
C VAL A 307 -19.23 25.61 6.93
N MET A 308 -19.03 24.44 6.31
CA MET A 308 -19.09 23.17 7.04
C MET A 308 -18.02 23.08 8.14
N ASP A 309 -16.78 23.51 7.85
CA ASP A 309 -15.68 23.59 8.83
C ASP A 309 -16.07 24.44 10.04
N GLY A 310 -16.60 25.65 9.80
CA GLY A 310 -17.05 26.54 10.87
C GLY A 310 -18.22 25.99 11.69
N LEU A 311 -19.15 25.29 11.06
CA LEU A 311 -20.28 24.66 11.76
C LEU A 311 -19.86 23.48 12.63
N LEU A 312 -18.92 22.66 12.15
CA LEU A 312 -18.35 21.57 12.93
C LEU A 312 -17.54 22.13 14.12
N ASP A 313 -16.70 23.14 13.89
CA ASP A 313 -15.98 23.82 14.96
C ASP A 313 -16.92 24.40 16.02
N ALA A 314 -17.98 25.09 15.59
CA ALA A 314 -19.02 25.63 16.48
C ALA A 314 -19.70 24.53 17.28
N LYS A 315 -20.14 23.44 16.65
CA LYS A 315 -20.77 22.29 17.31
C LYS A 315 -19.88 21.72 18.41
N PHE A 316 -18.63 21.36 18.10
CA PHE A 316 -17.79 20.70 19.10
C PHE A 316 -17.22 21.67 20.14
N THR A 317 -17.10 22.96 19.84
CA THR A 317 -16.67 23.95 20.83
C THR A 317 -17.80 24.32 21.80
N GLN A 318 -19.04 24.34 21.33
CA GLN A 318 -20.22 24.69 22.14
C GLN A 318 -20.73 23.53 22.99
N HIS A 319 -20.39 22.28 22.63
CA HIS A 319 -20.86 21.05 23.30
C HIS A 319 -19.66 20.16 23.69
N PRO A 320 -18.99 20.44 24.83
CA PRO A 320 -17.78 19.74 25.25
C PRO A 320 -17.92 18.21 25.35
N GLU A 321 -19.09 17.72 25.75
CA GLU A 321 -19.39 16.29 25.83
C GLU A 321 -19.38 15.59 24.47
N LEU A 322 -19.74 16.30 23.38
CA LEU A 322 -19.60 15.76 22.03
C LEU A 322 -18.15 15.84 21.55
N ALA A 323 -17.41 16.85 21.99
CA ALA A 323 -15.99 16.98 21.68
C ALA A 323 -15.17 15.83 22.26
N GLU A 324 -15.49 15.33 23.46
CA GLU A 324 -14.84 14.15 24.02
C GLU A 324 -15.01 12.92 23.12
N ILE A 325 -16.18 12.75 22.49
CA ILE A 325 -16.42 11.63 21.57
C ILE A 325 -15.60 11.79 20.28
N LEU A 326 -15.47 13.01 19.75
CA LEU A 326 -14.59 13.27 18.60
C LEU A 326 -13.12 13.02 18.96
N LEU A 327 -12.67 13.46 20.14
CA LEU A 327 -11.30 13.26 20.60
C LEU A 327 -10.98 11.79 20.87
N ALA A 328 -11.96 11.01 21.32
CA ALA A 328 -11.82 9.57 21.52
C ALA A 328 -11.53 8.79 20.22
N THR A 329 -11.70 9.41 19.04
CA THR A 329 -11.26 8.81 17.75
C THR A 329 -9.74 8.81 17.55
N GLY A 330 -8.96 9.43 18.46
CA GLY A 330 -7.50 9.37 18.45
C GLY A 330 -6.89 10.01 17.21
N ASP A 331 -5.98 9.31 16.55
CA ASP A 331 -5.38 9.66 15.25
C ASP A 331 -6.05 8.93 14.08
N SER A 332 -7.12 8.15 14.34
CA SER A 332 -7.83 7.37 13.32
C SER A 332 -8.32 8.27 12.18
N VAL A 333 -8.20 7.78 10.95
CA VAL A 333 -8.88 8.36 9.78
C VAL A 333 -10.38 8.17 9.95
N ILE A 334 -11.17 9.23 9.78
CA ILE A 334 -12.62 9.20 9.91
C ILE A 334 -13.25 8.98 8.53
N SER A 335 -13.77 7.78 8.26
CA SER A 335 -14.58 7.51 7.08
C SER A 335 -16.04 7.90 7.36
N TYR A 336 -16.50 9.01 6.79
CA TYR A 336 -17.89 9.46 6.93
C TYR A 336 -18.74 8.82 5.84
N THR A 337 -19.55 7.80 6.17
CA THR A 337 -20.27 7.01 5.17
C THR A 337 -21.77 7.35 5.15
N GLY A 338 -22.51 6.78 4.20
CA GLY A 338 -23.95 6.97 4.06
C GLY A 338 -24.40 6.88 2.61
N LEU A 339 -25.69 6.78 2.34
CA LEU A 339 -26.25 6.82 0.98
C LEU A 339 -26.92 8.15 0.68
N SER A 340 -27.38 8.84 1.71
CA SER A 340 -28.13 10.07 1.51
C SER A 340 -27.20 11.19 1.05
N ASP A 341 -25.98 11.32 1.58
CA ASP A 341 -25.10 12.44 1.23
C ASP A 341 -24.45 12.34 -0.16
N SER A 342 -24.14 13.51 -0.73
CA SER A 342 -23.38 13.60 -1.98
C SER A 342 -22.00 12.96 -1.81
N PRO A 343 -21.46 12.24 -2.82
CA PRO A 343 -20.08 11.72 -2.79
C PRO A 343 -19.02 12.79 -2.49
N PHE A 344 -19.33 14.08 -2.70
CA PHE A 344 -18.45 15.16 -2.25
C PHE A 344 -18.22 15.13 -0.72
N TRP A 345 -19.26 14.90 0.08
CA TRP A 345 -19.18 14.98 1.54
C TRP A 345 -18.76 13.68 2.21
N ARG A 346 -19.14 12.53 1.63
CA ARG A 346 -18.95 11.21 2.20
C ARG A 346 -17.84 10.40 1.53
N ASP A 347 -17.41 9.35 2.22
CA ASP A 347 -16.76 8.20 1.63
C ASP A 347 -17.82 7.33 0.92
N ALA A 348 -17.55 6.99 -0.33
CA ALA A 348 -18.46 6.22 -1.18
C ALA A 348 -18.03 4.76 -1.36
N GLY A 349 -16.88 4.36 -0.80
CA GLY A 349 -16.34 2.99 -0.90
C GLY A 349 -15.85 2.59 -2.30
N ASP A 350 -16.32 3.24 -3.36
CA ASP A 350 -15.90 3.04 -4.76
C ASP A 350 -14.74 3.96 -5.19
N GLY A 351 -14.12 4.67 -4.24
CA GLY A 351 -13.05 5.64 -4.48
C GLY A 351 -13.50 6.96 -5.11
N ARG A 352 -14.80 7.16 -5.38
CA ARG A 352 -15.35 8.43 -5.93
C ARG A 352 -15.78 9.42 -4.85
N GLY A 353 -15.92 8.94 -3.62
CA GLY A 353 -16.20 9.78 -2.44
C GLY A 353 -14.99 10.64 -2.07
N ARG A 354 -15.19 11.92 -1.80
CA ARG A 354 -14.10 12.83 -1.35
C ARG A 354 -13.95 12.87 0.17
N ASN A 355 -14.92 12.32 0.91
CA ASN A 355 -14.93 12.25 2.37
C ASN A 355 -14.60 13.60 3.06
N TRP A 356 -15.12 14.71 2.52
CA TRP A 356 -14.83 16.04 3.07
C TRP A 356 -15.26 16.18 4.52
N VAL A 357 -16.37 15.56 4.95
CA VAL A 357 -16.82 15.64 6.35
C VAL A 357 -15.83 14.93 7.27
N GLY A 358 -15.37 13.73 6.91
CA GLY A 358 -14.35 13.01 7.69
C GLY A 358 -13.07 13.84 7.91
N ARG A 359 -12.56 14.44 6.83
CA ARG A 359 -11.37 15.32 6.89
C ARG A 359 -11.60 16.57 7.75
N LEU A 360 -12.78 17.17 7.68
CA LEU A 360 -13.10 18.35 8.50
C LEU A 360 -13.30 17.98 9.98
N LEU A 361 -13.81 16.79 10.28
CA LEU A 361 -13.86 16.26 11.65
C LEU A 361 -12.45 16.03 12.20
N GLU A 362 -11.53 15.46 11.40
CA GLU A 362 -10.12 15.32 11.77
C GLU A 362 -9.45 16.68 12.03
N LEU A 363 -9.69 17.67 11.16
CA LEU A 363 -9.19 19.04 11.36
C LEU A 363 -9.76 19.68 12.64
N THR A 364 -11.06 19.50 12.88
CA THR A 364 -11.73 19.99 14.09
C THR A 364 -11.14 19.33 15.34
N ARG A 365 -10.91 18.02 15.30
CA ARG A 365 -10.23 17.26 16.37
C ARG A 365 -8.84 17.84 16.65
N SER A 366 -8.02 18.07 15.62
CA SER A 366 -6.70 18.68 15.78
C SER A 366 -6.76 20.09 16.39
N ARG A 367 -7.75 20.92 15.99
CA ARG A 367 -7.95 22.25 16.60
C ARG A 367 -8.35 22.17 18.07
N LEU A 368 -9.20 21.22 18.45
CA LEU A 368 -9.59 21.01 19.85
C LEU A 368 -8.38 20.59 20.70
N VAL A 369 -7.53 19.69 20.19
CA VAL A 369 -6.26 19.32 20.85
C VAL A 369 -5.36 20.54 21.00
N ALA A 370 -5.17 21.32 19.93
CA ALA A 370 -4.35 22.53 19.98
C ALA A 370 -4.87 23.56 20.99
N ARG A 371 -6.19 23.79 21.06
CA ARG A 371 -6.81 24.68 22.06
C ARG A 371 -6.59 24.20 23.49
N ARG A 372 -6.58 22.88 23.74
CA ARG A 372 -6.28 22.31 25.07
C ARG A 372 -4.81 22.44 25.43
N ALA A 373 -3.91 22.24 24.47
CA ALA A 373 -2.47 22.31 24.69
C ALA A 373 -1.93 23.74 24.76
N PHE A 374 -2.53 24.66 24.01
CA PHE A 374 -2.11 26.06 23.88
C PHE A 374 -3.31 26.99 24.17
N PRO A 375 -3.71 27.15 25.44
CA PRO A 375 -4.79 28.07 25.81
C PRO A 375 -4.40 29.53 25.46
N GLN A 376 -5.36 30.29 24.92
CA GLN A 376 -5.18 31.71 24.57
C GLN A 376 -5.33 32.64 25.78
#